data_AF-A0A8S1B7V0-F1
#
_entry.id   AF-A0A8S1B7V0-F1
#
_cell.length_a   1.000
_cell.length_b   1.000
_cell.length_c   1.000
_cell.angle_alpha   90.00
_cell.angle_beta   90.00
_cell.angle_gamma   90.00
#
_symmetry.space_group_name_H-M   'P 1'
#
loop_
_entity.id
_entity.type
_entity.pdbx_description
1 polymer ?
#
loop_
_entity_poly.entity_id
_entity_poly.type
_entity_poly.pdbx_seq_one_letter_code
_entity_poly.pdbx_strand_id
1 'polypeptide(L)'
;MASGNQCPGLGQLLCDFLHVANFNQLNHVTNIRQKILDLVLSDLPYCTVSAAQDSLTKIDPLHPPLEANISIVDSKDLNINSNNRKLNYYKADYEAIRGALSGIDWNSELAECTNVNSMVSIFYAKLNEIINKYVPHKKSGERHYPPWFNKSLTRMLKEKNNIHSRFKKYGNPMDKLEFKLLSKRCSKFAKVCYNQYITDIESKISKNAKNFWSFVKAKRDEKSFYPGLMTDGISVSSDGDGICNLFASMFSQAYDSATSDDKFTLSSGLRTQDLPRYYYLGDILRIK
;
A
#
# COMPACT_ATOMS: atom_id res chain seq x y z
N MET A 1 0.02 21.84 53.23
CA MET A 1 -1.06 20.93 52.80
C MET A 1 -0.74 20.48 51.39
N ALA A 2 -0.03 19.36 51.26
CA ALA A 2 0.29 18.75 49.97
C ALA A 2 -0.64 17.55 49.80
N SER A 3 -1.64 17.69 48.92
CA SER A 3 -2.45 16.56 48.47
C SER A 3 -1.57 15.67 47.60
N GLY A 4 -1.20 14.50 48.12
CA GLY A 4 -0.36 13.54 47.42
C GLY A 4 -1.03 13.05 46.14
N ASN A 5 -0.32 13.19 45.00
CA ASN A 5 -0.65 12.50 43.77
C ASN A 5 -0.56 10.99 44.03
N GLN A 6 -1.71 10.35 44.26
CA GLN A 6 -1.80 8.90 44.22
C GLN A 6 -1.54 8.44 42.80
N CYS A 7 -0.58 7.54 42.61
CA CYS A 7 -0.39 6.87 41.32
C CYS A 7 -1.73 6.23 40.90
N PRO A 8 -2.18 6.45 39.65
CA PRO A 8 -3.41 5.83 39.17
C PRO A 8 -3.28 4.31 39.28
N GLY A 9 -4.31 3.66 39.83
CA GLY A 9 -4.36 2.20 39.90
C GLY A 9 -4.31 1.58 38.51
N LEU A 10 -3.80 0.34 38.40
CA LEU A 10 -3.67 -0.39 37.13
C LEU A 10 -4.97 -0.42 36.29
N GLY A 11 -6.13 -0.44 36.94
CA GLY A 11 -7.43 -0.37 36.26
C GLY A 11 -7.69 0.97 35.56
N GLN A 12 -7.25 2.10 36.16
CA GLN A 12 -7.38 3.42 35.53
C GLN A 12 -6.49 3.51 34.29
N LEU A 13 -5.24 3.04 34.39
CA LEU A 13 -4.32 3.00 33.26
C LEU A 13 -4.85 2.14 32.10
N LEU A 14 -5.52 1.03 32.41
CA LEU A 14 -6.18 0.21 31.40
C LEU A 14 -7.34 0.97 30.74
N CYS A 15 -8.21 1.60 31.51
CA CYS A 15 -9.32 2.41 30.96
C CYS A 15 -8.83 3.56 30.09
N ASP A 16 -7.76 4.24 30.52
CA ASP A 16 -7.15 5.33 29.76
C ASP A 16 -6.54 4.80 28.45
N PHE A 17 -5.86 3.65 28.50
CA PHE A 17 -5.34 2.98 27.31
C PHE A 17 -6.46 2.58 26.33
N LEU A 18 -7.56 2.02 26.84
CA LEU A 18 -8.70 1.63 26.01
C LEU A 18 -9.34 2.83 25.32
N HIS A 19 -9.49 3.96 26.03
CA HIS A 19 -10.00 5.20 25.45
C HIS A 19 -9.04 5.74 24.37
N VAL A 20 -7.73 5.81 24.66
CA VAL A 20 -6.74 6.29 23.69
C VAL A 20 -6.63 5.40 22.46
N ALA A 21 -6.85 4.09 22.63
CA ALA A 21 -6.85 3.11 21.55
C ALA A 21 -8.22 2.98 20.84
N ASN A 22 -9.27 3.63 21.36
CA ASN A 22 -10.67 3.48 20.92
C ASN A 22 -11.16 2.02 20.93
N PHE A 23 -10.66 1.21 21.87
CA PHE A 23 -11.08 -0.18 22.02
C PHE A 23 -12.25 -0.30 22.98
N ASN A 24 -13.28 -1.01 22.52
CA ASN A 24 -14.43 -1.38 23.34
C ASN A 24 -14.25 -2.80 23.86
N GLN A 25 -14.70 -3.04 25.10
CA GLN A 25 -14.78 -4.38 25.66
C GLN A 25 -16.07 -5.05 25.18
N LEU A 26 -15.92 -6.09 24.34
CA LEU A 26 -17.01 -6.79 23.67
C LEU A 26 -17.46 -8.07 24.39
N ASN A 27 -16.62 -8.64 25.26
CA ASN A 27 -17.02 -9.80 26.04
C ASN A 27 -17.86 -9.40 27.26
N HIS A 28 -19.10 -9.89 27.29
CA HIS A 28 -20.06 -9.77 28.39
C HIS A 28 -20.38 -11.11 29.08
N VAL A 29 -19.72 -12.20 28.67
CA VAL A 29 -19.90 -13.52 29.28
C VAL A 29 -19.22 -13.55 30.65
N THR A 30 -19.99 -13.95 31.66
CA THR A 30 -19.50 -14.07 33.04
C THR A 30 -19.17 -15.52 33.38
N ASN A 31 -18.20 -15.71 34.28
CA ASN A 31 -17.88 -17.03 34.80
C ASN A 31 -18.90 -17.49 35.87
N ILE A 32 -18.66 -18.68 36.46
CA ILE A 32 -19.50 -19.25 37.52
C ILE A 32 -19.67 -18.35 38.76
N ARG A 33 -18.80 -17.34 38.93
CA ARG A 33 -18.83 -16.36 40.03
C ARG A 33 -19.41 -15.01 39.61
N GLN A 34 -20.07 -14.92 38.45
CA GLN A 34 -20.61 -13.67 37.88
C GLN A 34 -19.54 -12.59 37.66
N LYS A 35 -18.28 -12.98 37.40
CA LYS A 35 -17.18 -12.06 37.10
C LYS A 35 -16.73 -12.20 35.66
N ILE A 36 -16.23 -11.10 35.10
CA ILE A 36 -15.56 -11.06 33.80
C ILE A 36 -14.06 -10.96 34.07
N LEU A 37 -13.31 -11.98 33.66
CA LEU A 37 -11.85 -12.03 33.80
C LEU A 37 -11.16 -11.95 32.43
N ASP A 38 -11.81 -12.51 31.41
CA ASP A 38 -11.30 -12.56 30.06
C ASP A 38 -11.83 -11.36 29.24
N LEU A 39 -10.91 -10.56 28.72
CA LEU A 39 -11.23 -9.37 27.93
C LEU A 39 -11.14 -9.66 26.43
N VAL A 40 -12.10 -9.14 25.67
CA VAL A 40 -12.09 -9.16 24.21
C VAL A 40 -12.27 -7.71 23.76
N LEU A 41 -11.16 -7.10 23.35
CA LEU A 41 -11.06 -5.68 23.07
C LEU A 41 -10.99 -5.47 21.55
N SER A 42 -11.86 -4.60 21.01
CA SER A 42 -11.86 -4.29 19.58
C SER A 42 -12.53 -2.94 19.30
N ASP A 43 -12.14 -2.30 18.22
CA ASP A 43 -12.74 -1.10 17.63
C ASP A 43 -13.72 -1.44 16.49
N LEU A 44 -13.89 -2.73 16.18
CA LEU A 44 -14.75 -3.18 15.08
C LEU A 44 -16.24 -3.00 15.39
N PRO A 45 -17.02 -2.36 14.51
CA PRO A 45 -18.45 -2.10 14.75
C PRO A 45 -19.34 -3.35 14.68
N TYR A 46 -18.89 -4.42 14.04
CA TYR A 46 -19.66 -5.65 13.81
C TYR A 46 -18.93 -6.89 14.34
N CYS A 47 -18.56 -6.85 15.63
CA CYS A 47 -18.03 -8.00 16.35
C CYS A 47 -18.97 -8.38 17.50
N THR A 48 -19.35 -9.65 17.57
CA THR A 48 -20.15 -10.20 18.66
C THR A 48 -19.38 -11.29 19.39
N VAL A 49 -19.50 -11.31 20.72
CA VAL A 49 -18.86 -12.33 21.57
C VAL A 49 -19.95 -13.04 22.37
N SER A 50 -19.92 -14.37 22.33
CA SER A 50 -20.86 -15.24 23.05
C SER A 50 -20.13 -16.40 23.72
N ALA A 51 -20.81 -17.09 24.64
CA ALA A 51 -20.29 -18.34 25.19
C ALA A 51 -20.25 -19.39 24.08
N ALA A 52 -19.12 -20.08 23.94
CA ALA A 52 -18.95 -21.10 22.90
C ALA A 52 -19.91 -22.27 23.15
N GLN A 53 -20.63 -22.68 22.11
CA GLN A 53 -21.57 -23.81 22.20
C GLN A 53 -20.85 -25.17 22.09
N ASP A 54 -19.77 -25.23 21.31
CA ASP A 54 -18.97 -26.43 21.09
C ASP A 54 -17.54 -26.22 21.63
N SER A 55 -17.23 -26.85 22.77
CA SER A 55 -15.89 -26.76 23.37
C SER A 55 -14.97 -27.85 22.83
N LEU A 56 -13.88 -27.45 22.18
CA LEU A 56 -12.82 -28.37 21.70
C LEU A 56 -11.94 -28.95 22.82
N THR A 57 -12.07 -28.41 24.04
CA THR A 57 -11.31 -28.82 25.24
C THR A 57 -12.22 -29.00 26.45
N LYS A 58 -11.68 -29.56 27.54
CA LYS A 58 -12.40 -29.62 28.83
C LYS A 58 -12.69 -28.19 29.32
N ILE A 59 -13.94 -27.95 29.72
CA ILE A 59 -14.42 -26.64 30.13
C ILE A 59 -13.83 -26.28 31.50
N ASP A 60 -13.18 -25.11 31.60
CA ASP A 60 -12.81 -24.50 32.87
C ASP A 60 -13.96 -23.60 33.36
N PRO A 61 -14.58 -23.88 34.52
CA PRO A 61 -15.67 -23.06 35.05
C PRO A 61 -15.30 -21.61 35.39
N LEU A 62 -14.01 -21.31 35.61
CA LEU A 62 -13.53 -19.95 35.90
C LEU A 62 -13.22 -19.16 34.62
N HIS A 63 -12.93 -19.86 33.52
CA HIS A 63 -12.61 -19.32 32.20
C HIS A 63 -13.50 -19.98 31.13
N PRO A 64 -14.79 -19.60 31.06
CA PRO A 64 -15.70 -20.18 30.08
C PRO A 64 -15.20 -19.90 28.66
N PRO A 65 -15.25 -20.89 27.75
CA PRO A 65 -14.81 -20.69 26.38
C PRO A 65 -15.70 -19.66 25.67
N LEU A 66 -15.07 -18.77 24.91
CA LEU A 66 -15.72 -17.70 24.17
C LEU A 66 -15.68 -17.99 22.67
N GLU A 67 -16.75 -17.62 21.99
CA GLU A 67 -16.85 -17.60 20.53
C GLU A 67 -17.01 -16.15 20.10
N ALA A 68 -16.11 -15.68 19.23
CA ALA A 68 -16.14 -14.33 18.68
C ALA A 68 -16.43 -14.39 17.18
N ASN A 69 -17.52 -13.75 16.77
CA ASN A 69 -17.90 -13.62 15.38
C ASN A 69 -17.52 -12.23 14.88
N ILE A 70 -16.72 -12.19 13.81
CA ILE A 70 -16.21 -10.95 13.22
C ILE A 70 -16.64 -10.91 11.76
N SER A 71 -17.41 -9.89 11.39
CA SER A 71 -17.78 -9.62 10.01
C SER A 71 -16.70 -8.76 9.36
N ILE A 72 -15.85 -9.37 8.54
CA ILE A 72 -14.86 -8.64 7.73
C ILE A 72 -15.55 -8.27 6.41
N VAL A 73 -15.71 -6.98 6.13
CA VAL A 73 -16.17 -6.52 4.82
C VAL A 73 -14.98 -6.59 3.87
N ASP A 74 -15.04 -7.51 2.90
CA ASP A 74 -14.04 -7.62 1.85
C ASP A 74 -14.14 -6.40 0.94
N SER A 75 -13.21 -5.45 1.05
CA SER A 75 -13.14 -4.33 0.12
C SER A 75 -12.30 -4.72 -1.09
N LYS A 76 -12.88 -4.62 -2.28
CA LYS A 76 -12.12 -4.84 -3.51
C LYS A 76 -11.07 -3.74 -3.63
N ASP A 77 -9.85 -4.10 -4.00
CA ASP A 77 -8.81 -3.13 -4.31
C ASP A 77 -9.26 -2.14 -5.39
N LEU A 78 -8.82 -0.87 -5.32
CA LEU A 78 -8.98 0.05 -6.44
C LEU A 78 -8.29 -0.51 -7.66
N ASN A 79 -9.07 -0.82 -8.70
CA ASN A 79 -8.54 -1.19 -10.00
C ASN A 79 -8.01 0.08 -10.70
N ILE A 80 -6.78 0.46 -10.38
CA ILE A 80 -6.08 1.49 -11.14
C ILE A 80 -5.80 0.89 -12.51
N ASN A 81 -6.56 1.34 -13.50
CA ASN A 81 -6.44 0.95 -14.90
C ASN A 81 -5.01 1.27 -15.37
N SER A 82 -4.09 0.30 -15.23
CA SER A 82 -2.68 0.48 -15.54
C SER A 82 -2.44 0.33 -17.05
N ASN A 83 -3.06 1.22 -17.82
CA ASN A 83 -2.64 1.43 -19.20
C ASN A 83 -1.24 2.06 -19.15
N ASN A 84 -0.22 1.22 -18.96
CA ASN A 84 1.20 1.52 -18.76
C ASN A 84 1.89 2.12 -20.00
N ARG A 85 1.13 2.85 -20.83
CA ARG A 85 1.60 3.60 -22.00
C ARG A 85 2.25 4.89 -21.53
N LYS A 86 3.47 4.78 -21.02
CA LYS A 86 4.25 5.95 -20.60
C LYS A 86 4.54 6.83 -21.80
N LEU A 87 4.34 8.13 -21.67
CA LEU A 87 4.70 9.10 -22.70
C LEU A 87 6.24 9.11 -22.89
N ASN A 88 6.66 9.26 -24.13
CA ASN A 88 8.07 9.30 -24.53
C ASN A 88 8.50 10.74 -24.84
N TYR A 89 8.71 11.53 -23.80
CA TYR A 89 9.14 12.93 -23.94
C TYR A 89 10.44 13.08 -24.73
N TYR A 90 11.34 12.10 -24.68
CA TYR A 90 12.57 12.12 -25.47
C TYR A 90 12.32 12.16 -27.00
N LYS A 91 11.19 11.62 -27.47
CA LYS A 91 10.80 11.62 -28.88
C LYS A 91 9.65 12.60 -29.18
N ALA A 92 9.38 13.53 -28.28
CA ALA A 92 8.34 14.54 -28.50
C ALA A 92 8.75 15.51 -29.61
N ASP A 93 7.76 15.96 -30.39
CA ASP A 93 7.94 17.04 -31.36
C ASP A 93 7.82 18.40 -30.63
N TYR A 94 8.94 18.89 -30.11
CA TYR A 94 8.95 20.12 -29.32
C TYR A 94 8.70 21.39 -30.14
N GLU A 95 9.01 21.38 -31.44
CA GLU A 95 8.71 22.53 -32.32
C GLU A 95 7.20 22.63 -32.55
N ALA A 96 6.54 21.50 -32.84
CA ALA A 96 5.08 21.48 -32.96
C ALA A 96 4.38 21.82 -31.63
N ILE A 97 4.90 21.35 -30.49
CA ILE A 97 4.38 21.71 -29.15
C ILE A 97 4.50 23.21 -28.91
N ARG A 98 5.67 23.81 -29.21
CA ARG A 98 5.88 25.25 -29.04
C ARG A 98 4.94 26.06 -29.93
N GLY A 99 4.79 25.65 -31.19
CA GLY A 99 3.85 26.26 -32.13
C GLY A 99 2.41 26.19 -31.61
N ALA A 100 1.96 25.01 -31.17
CA ALA A 100 0.63 24.82 -30.61
C ALA A 100 0.39 25.67 -29.36
N LEU A 101 1.35 25.72 -28.43
CA LEU A 101 1.24 26.56 -27.23
C LEU A 101 1.21 28.05 -27.54
N SER A 102 1.99 28.50 -28.54
CA SER A 102 1.99 29.91 -28.96
C SER A 102 0.71 30.33 -29.68
N GLY A 103 0.00 29.38 -30.29
CA GLY A 103 -1.26 29.63 -30.99
C GLY A 103 -2.49 29.67 -30.10
N ILE A 104 -2.36 29.38 -28.79
CA ILE A 104 -3.47 29.46 -27.85
C ILE A 104 -3.67 30.90 -27.41
N ASP A 105 -4.86 31.44 -27.67
CA ASP A 105 -5.29 32.70 -27.08
C ASP A 105 -5.83 32.47 -25.66
N TRP A 106 -4.96 32.63 -24.67
CA TRP A 106 -5.31 32.47 -23.26
C TRP A 106 -6.33 33.50 -22.77
N ASN A 107 -6.42 34.67 -23.40
CA ASN A 107 -7.40 35.67 -23.00
C ASN A 107 -8.80 35.18 -23.34
N SER A 108 -9.00 34.61 -24.54
CA SER A 108 -10.30 34.04 -24.91
C SER A 108 -10.62 32.77 -24.13
N GLU A 109 -9.64 31.88 -23.95
CA GLU A 109 -9.87 30.58 -23.30
C GLU A 109 -10.16 30.70 -21.80
N LEU A 110 -9.68 31.76 -21.16
CA LEU A 110 -9.90 32.02 -19.73
C LEU A 110 -10.96 33.09 -19.47
N ALA A 111 -11.51 33.74 -20.51
CA ALA A 111 -12.47 34.84 -20.37
C ALA A 111 -13.74 34.45 -19.59
N GLU A 112 -14.21 33.21 -19.76
CA GLU A 112 -15.43 32.72 -19.11
C GLU A 112 -15.17 32.12 -17.71
N CYS A 113 -13.91 32.07 -17.27
CA CYS A 113 -13.57 31.50 -15.96
C CYS A 113 -13.79 32.51 -14.84
N THR A 114 -14.63 32.14 -13.87
CA THR A 114 -14.93 32.96 -12.69
C THR A 114 -13.97 32.73 -11.53
N ASN A 115 -13.22 31.63 -11.53
CA ASN A 115 -12.34 31.25 -10.45
C ASN A 115 -11.05 30.57 -10.96
N VAL A 116 -10.02 30.58 -10.10
CA VAL A 116 -8.68 30.06 -10.42
C VAL A 116 -8.72 28.54 -10.68
N ASN A 117 -9.58 27.78 -10.00
CA ASN A 117 -9.67 26.33 -10.21
C ASN A 117 -10.15 25.99 -11.63
N SER A 118 -11.12 26.74 -12.15
CA SER A 118 -11.60 26.63 -13.53
C SER A 118 -10.47 26.98 -14.52
N MET A 119 -9.72 28.06 -14.28
CA MET A 119 -8.59 28.45 -15.14
C MET A 119 -7.51 27.35 -15.21
N VAL A 120 -7.14 26.79 -14.05
CA VAL A 120 -6.15 25.70 -13.95
C VAL A 120 -6.65 24.43 -14.65
N SER A 121 -7.95 24.14 -14.55
CA SER A 121 -8.57 22.99 -15.21
C SER A 121 -8.48 23.12 -16.74
N ILE A 122 -8.80 24.29 -17.30
CA ILE A 122 -8.68 24.57 -18.74
C ILE A 122 -7.22 24.51 -19.19
N PHE A 123 -6.31 25.09 -18.40
CA PHE A 123 -4.87 25.03 -18.68
C PHE A 123 -4.37 23.58 -18.81
N TYR A 124 -4.68 22.73 -17.82
CA TYR A 124 -4.29 21.32 -17.89
C TYR A 124 -4.99 20.58 -19.02
N ALA A 125 -6.25 20.90 -19.34
CA ALA A 125 -6.94 20.30 -20.47
C ALA A 125 -6.21 20.57 -21.80
N LYS A 126 -5.90 21.84 -22.09
CA LYS A 126 -5.16 22.24 -23.30
C LYS A 126 -3.75 21.66 -23.33
N LEU A 127 -3.04 21.69 -22.20
CA LEU A 127 -1.70 21.13 -22.12
C LEU A 127 -1.71 19.61 -22.37
N ASN A 128 -2.65 18.88 -21.78
CA ASN A 128 -2.77 17.44 -21.97
C ASN A 128 -3.19 17.10 -23.41
N GLU A 129 -4.01 17.90 -24.06
CA GLU A 129 -4.36 17.73 -25.48
C GLU A 129 -3.10 17.81 -26.36
N ILE A 130 -2.29 18.85 -26.17
CA ILE A 130 -1.02 19.04 -26.89
C ILE A 130 -0.07 17.88 -26.60
N ILE A 131 0.08 17.49 -25.33
CA ILE A 131 0.93 16.37 -24.94
C ILE A 131 0.48 15.08 -25.62
N ASN A 132 -0.81 14.74 -25.58
CA ASN A 132 -1.33 13.53 -26.19
C ASN A 132 -1.18 13.51 -27.72
N LYS A 133 -1.20 14.68 -28.36
CA LYS A 133 -1.05 14.82 -29.81
C LYS A 133 0.40 14.72 -30.27
N TYR A 134 1.33 15.34 -29.56
CA TYR A 134 2.72 15.51 -30.02
C TYR A 134 3.76 14.69 -29.25
N VAL A 135 3.38 14.02 -28.17
CA VAL A 135 4.27 13.14 -27.41
C VAL A 135 3.91 11.67 -27.68
N PRO A 136 4.75 10.91 -28.40
CA PRO A 136 4.44 9.52 -28.69
C PRO A 136 4.49 8.66 -27.42
N HIS A 137 3.70 7.58 -27.38
CA HIS A 137 3.79 6.61 -26.28
C HIS A 137 4.99 5.68 -26.43
N LYS A 138 5.64 5.38 -25.30
CA LYS A 138 6.61 4.30 -25.14
C LYS A 138 5.89 3.04 -24.68
N LYS A 139 6.14 1.93 -25.37
CA LYS A 139 5.81 0.61 -24.84
C LYS A 139 6.75 0.33 -23.66
N SER A 140 6.17 0.15 -22.47
CA SER A 140 6.91 -0.39 -21.34
C SER A 140 7.26 -1.83 -21.69
N GLY A 141 8.52 -2.11 -22.04
CA GLY A 141 8.97 -3.47 -22.30
C GLY A 141 8.92 -4.27 -21.00
N GLU A 142 8.15 -5.36 -20.98
CA GLU A 142 8.17 -6.30 -19.88
C GLU A 142 9.56 -6.91 -19.77
N ARG A 143 10.18 -6.78 -18.59
CA ARG A 143 11.41 -7.51 -18.32
C ARG A 143 11.05 -8.97 -18.08
N HIS A 144 11.26 -9.82 -19.08
CA HIS A 144 11.05 -11.26 -18.97
C HIS A 144 12.01 -11.97 -17.99
N TYR A 145 13.09 -11.28 -17.57
CA TYR A 145 14.08 -11.84 -16.65
C TYR A 145 14.19 -11.00 -15.38
N PRO A 146 14.45 -11.64 -14.22
CA PRO A 146 14.71 -10.95 -12.98
C PRO A 146 15.87 -9.92 -13.08
N PRO A 147 15.86 -8.86 -12.26
CA PRO A 147 16.87 -7.80 -12.31
C PRO A 147 18.33 -8.27 -12.16
N TRP A 148 18.55 -9.41 -11.50
CA TRP A 148 19.86 -9.99 -11.25
C TRP A 148 20.39 -10.88 -12.40
N PHE A 149 19.61 -11.07 -13.47
CA PHE A 149 20.08 -11.80 -14.65
C PHE A 149 20.98 -10.90 -15.49
N ASN A 150 22.15 -11.42 -15.85
CA ASN A 150 22.99 -10.83 -16.87
C ASN A 150 22.73 -11.46 -18.25
N LYS A 151 23.20 -10.80 -19.31
CA LYS A 151 23.03 -11.26 -20.70
C LYS A 151 23.60 -12.67 -20.92
N SER A 152 24.72 -12.99 -20.27
CA SER A 152 25.39 -14.29 -20.37
C SER A 152 24.54 -15.44 -19.79
N LEU A 153 23.93 -15.24 -18.62
CA LEU A 153 23.04 -16.21 -17.99
C LEU A 153 21.78 -16.43 -18.82
N THR A 154 21.21 -15.35 -19.35
CA THR A 154 20.08 -15.44 -20.29
C THR A 154 20.44 -16.27 -21.53
N ARG A 155 21.62 -16.06 -22.11
CA ARG A 155 22.09 -16.85 -23.26
C ARG A 155 22.25 -18.33 -22.92
N MET A 156 22.89 -18.64 -21.80
CA MET A 156 23.07 -20.02 -21.34
C MET A 156 21.73 -20.74 -21.08
N LEU A 157 20.74 -20.04 -20.54
CA LEU A 157 19.41 -20.60 -20.32
C LEU A 157 18.68 -20.89 -21.63
N LYS A 158 18.82 -20.02 -22.64
CA LYS A 158 18.27 -20.26 -23.98
C LYS A 158 18.91 -21.48 -24.62
N GLU A 159 20.24 -21.59 -24.55
CA GLU A 159 20.99 -22.74 -25.04
C GLU A 159 20.55 -24.04 -24.36
N LYS A 160 20.48 -24.05 -23.02
CA LYS A 160 19.98 -25.18 -22.23
C LYS A 160 18.58 -25.61 -22.67
N ASN A 161 17.68 -24.65 -22.90
CA ASN A 161 16.32 -24.93 -23.34
C ASN A 161 16.29 -25.51 -24.76
N ASN A 162 17.10 -24.99 -25.69
CA ASN A 162 17.20 -25.50 -27.05
C ASN A 162 17.68 -26.97 -27.07
N ILE A 163 18.70 -27.31 -26.29
CA ILE A 163 19.19 -28.70 -26.17
C ILE A 163 18.12 -29.61 -25.56
N HIS A 164 17.39 -29.13 -24.54
CA HIS A 164 16.29 -29.89 -23.96
C HIS A 164 15.18 -30.16 -24.97
N SER A 165 14.78 -29.15 -25.75
CA SER A 165 13.79 -29.30 -26.82
C SER A 165 14.27 -30.28 -27.90
N ARG A 166 15.56 -30.23 -28.28
CA ARG A 166 16.17 -31.19 -29.22
C ARG A 166 16.12 -32.62 -28.68
N PHE A 167 16.54 -32.82 -27.43
CA PHE A 167 16.45 -34.11 -26.76
C PHE A 167 15.02 -34.64 -26.69
N LYS A 168 14.05 -33.80 -26.32
CA LYS A 168 12.62 -34.18 -26.27
C LYS A 168 12.07 -34.60 -27.64
N LYS A 169 12.57 -33.99 -28.72
CA LYS A 169 12.13 -34.28 -30.08
C LYS A 169 12.77 -35.54 -30.68
N TYR A 170 14.07 -35.74 -30.47
CA TYR A 170 14.84 -36.76 -31.17
C TYR A 170 15.37 -37.89 -30.27
N GLY A 171 15.26 -37.77 -28.94
CA GLY A 171 15.66 -38.82 -27.99
C GLY A 171 17.17 -39.07 -27.87
N ASN A 172 18.02 -38.24 -28.49
CA ASN A 172 19.47 -38.49 -28.55
C ASN A 172 20.13 -38.50 -27.14
N PRO A 173 20.81 -39.59 -26.74
CA PRO A 173 21.51 -39.68 -25.45
C PRO A 173 22.60 -38.61 -25.25
N MET A 174 23.26 -38.16 -26.32
CA MET A 174 24.27 -37.10 -26.23
C MET A 174 23.65 -35.76 -25.86
N ASP A 175 22.48 -35.43 -26.41
CA ASP A 175 21.73 -34.22 -26.05
C ASP A 175 21.29 -34.27 -24.58
N LYS A 176 20.94 -35.47 -24.07
CA LYS A 176 20.62 -35.67 -22.66
C LYS A 176 21.82 -35.39 -21.76
N LEU A 177 23.01 -35.85 -22.15
CA LEU A 177 24.25 -35.60 -21.42
C LEU A 177 24.61 -34.11 -21.44
N GLU A 178 24.54 -33.49 -22.61
CA GLU A 178 24.81 -32.06 -22.81
C GLU A 178 23.83 -31.19 -21.99
N PHE A 179 22.53 -31.51 -22.01
CA PHE A 179 21.52 -30.84 -21.19
C PHE A 179 21.86 -30.93 -19.69
N LYS A 180 22.28 -32.10 -19.20
CA LYS A 180 22.69 -32.28 -17.79
C LYS A 180 23.89 -31.40 -17.45
N LEU A 181 24.90 -31.34 -18.31
CA LEU A 181 26.09 -30.51 -18.11
C LEU A 181 25.75 -29.01 -18.11
N LEU A 182 24.97 -28.56 -19.10
CA LEU A 182 24.50 -27.17 -19.20
C LEU A 182 23.61 -26.78 -18.01
N SER A 183 22.76 -27.70 -17.53
CA SER A 183 21.92 -27.45 -16.35
C SER A 183 22.76 -27.20 -15.09
N LYS A 184 23.81 -27.99 -14.86
CA LYS A 184 24.75 -27.78 -13.75
C LYS A 184 25.49 -26.44 -13.88
N ARG A 185 26.00 -26.12 -15.09
CA ARG A 185 26.68 -24.86 -15.37
C ARG A 185 25.77 -23.65 -15.15
N CYS A 186 24.55 -23.70 -15.68
CA CYS A 186 23.54 -22.65 -15.49
C CYS A 186 23.22 -22.43 -14.01
N SER A 187 22.99 -23.51 -13.25
CA SER A 187 22.69 -23.40 -11.82
C SER A 187 23.83 -22.75 -11.04
N LYS A 188 25.09 -23.16 -11.30
CA LYS A 188 26.27 -22.54 -10.68
C LYS A 188 26.39 -21.06 -11.05
N PHE A 189 26.24 -20.71 -12.33
CA PHE A 189 26.38 -19.34 -12.79
C PHE A 189 25.24 -18.43 -12.30
N ALA A 190 24.02 -18.96 -12.19
CA ALA A 190 22.89 -18.23 -11.62
C ALA A 190 23.15 -17.82 -10.16
N LYS A 191 23.74 -18.72 -9.34
CA LYS A 191 24.16 -18.39 -7.96
C LYS A 191 25.20 -17.27 -7.93
N VAL A 192 26.19 -17.32 -8.82
CA VAL A 192 27.21 -16.26 -8.94
C VAL A 192 26.56 -14.91 -9.28
N CYS A 193 25.65 -14.88 -10.26
CA CYS A 193 24.95 -13.66 -10.66
C CYS A 193 24.11 -13.08 -9.52
N TYR A 194 23.40 -13.95 -8.78
CA TYR A 194 22.60 -13.53 -7.64
C TYR A 194 23.46 -12.97 -6.50
N ASN A 195 24.55 -13.64 -6.14
CA ASN A 195 25.45 -13.16 -5.08
C ASN A 195 26.10 -11.83 -5.44
N GLN A 196 26.50 -11.64 -6.70
CA GLN A 196 27.01 -10.37 -7.18
C GLN A 196 25.95 -9.27 -7.06
N TYR A 197 24.71 -9.57 -7.43
CA TYR A 197 23.60 -8.62 -7.31
C TYR A 197 23.35 -8.19 -5.85
N ILE A 198 23.40 -9.12 -4.89
CA ILE A 198 23.26 -8.81 -3.47
C ILE A 198 24.43 -7.94 -2.99
N THR A 199 25.67 -8.31 -3.32
CA THR A 199 26.88 -7.55 -2.98
C THR A 199 26.82 -6.12 -3.54
N ASP A 200 26.32 -5.97 -4.76
CA ASP A 200 26.12 -4.67 -5.41
C ASP A 200 25.06 -3.82 -4.71
N ILE A 201 23.99 -4.43 -4.17
CA ILE A 201 22.98 -3.70 -3.41
C ILE A 201 23.57 -3.23 -2.07
N GLU A 202 24.23 -4.13 -1.35
CA GLU A 202 24.81 -3.86 -0.03
C GLU A 202 25.88 -2.77 -0.10
N SER A 203 26.81 -2.87 -1.05
CA SER A 203 27.87 -1.87 -1.24
C SER A 203 27.35 -0.48 -1.66
N LYS A 204 26.18 -0.42 -2.31
CA LYS A 204 25.57 0.82 -2.78
C LYS A 204 24.54 1.39 -1.82
N ILE A 205 24.23 0.74 -0.70
CA ILE A 205 23.13 1.17 0.20
C ILE A 205 23.33 2.60 0.73
N SER A 206 24.56 2.96 1.08
CA SER A 206 24.92 4.28 1.61
C SER A 206 24.85 5.39 0.56
N LYS A 207 25.08 5.07 -0.72
CA LYS A 207 25.09 6.04 -1.83
C LYS A 207 23.77 6.07 -2.59
N ASN A 208 23.02 4.97 -2.59
CA ASN A 208 21.81 4.79 -3.35
C ASN A 208 20.89 3.73 -2.71
N ALA A 209 20.14 4.15 -1.70
CA ALA A 209 19.15 3.32 -1.01
C ALA A 209 18.01 2.84 -1.92
N LYS A 210 17.83 3.41 -3.12
CA LYS A 210 16.74 3.05 -4.05
C LYS A 210 16.79 1.58 -4.45
N ASN A 211 17.98 1.05 -4.73
CA ASN A 211 18.15 -0.35 -5.15
C ASN A 211 17.78 -1.33 -4.03
N PHE A 212 18.14 -0.98 -2.79
CA PHE A 212 17.76 -1.74 -1.61
C PHE A 212 16.24 -1.76 -1.43
N TRP A 213 15.59 -0.59 -1.44
CA TRP A 213 14.14 -0.53 -1.31
C TRP A 213 13.39 -1.19 -2.47
N SER A 214 13.94 -1.15 -3.69
CA SER A 214 13.42 -1.93 -4.82
C SER A 214 13.54 -3.43 -4.59
N PHE A 215 14.64 -3.92 -4.03
CA PHE A 215 14.80 -5.33 -3.67
C PHE A 215 13.82 -5.75 -2.58
N VAL A 216 13.70 -4.96 -1.49
CA VAL A 216 12.75 -5.21 -0.40
C VAL A 216 11.32 -5.26 -0.92
N LYS A 217 10.92 -4.28 -1.74
CA LYS A 217 9.58 -4.26 -2.35
C LYS A 217 9.31 -5.47 -3.22
N ALA A 218 10.30 -5.93 -3.99
CA ALA A 218 10.16 -7.14 -4.81
C ALA A 218 10.08 -8.45 -3.98
N LYS A 219 10.40 -8.41 -2.69
CA LYS A 219 10.30 -9.55 -1.76
C LYS A 219 9.04 -9.51 -0.89
N ARG A 220 8.34 -8.39 -0.85
CA ARG A 220 7.03 -8.30 -0.22
C ARG A 220 6.01 -8.89 -1.18
N ASP A 221 5.22 -9.86 -0.70
CA ASP A 221 4.06 -10.38 -1.43
C ASP A 221 2.87 -9.39 -1.40
N GLU A 222 2.98 -8.33 -0.60
CA GLU A 222 2.05 -7.21 -0.60
C GLU A 222 2.25 -6.40 -1.88
N LYS A 223 1.34 -6.59 -2.83
CA LYS A 223 1.08 -5.53 -3.81
C LYS A 223 0.62 -4.31 -3.01
N SER A 224 1.25 -3.17 -3.24
CA SER A 224 0.74 -1.91 -2.71
C SER A 224 -0.62 -1.67 -3.35
N PHE A 225 -1.68 -1.94 -2.59
CA PHE A 225 -3.05 -1.68 -3.01
C PHE A 225 -3.54 -0.42 -2.34
N TYR A 226 -4.34 0.32 -3.08
CA TYR A 226 -5.12 1.39 -2.51
C TYR A 226 -6.49 0.79 -2.19
N PRO A 227 -6.95 0.90 -0.94
CA PRO A 227 -8.27 0.40 -0.54
C PRO A 227 -9.34 0.95 -1.47
N GLY A 228 -10.19 0.08 -2.03
CA GLY A 228 -11.29 0.49 -2.92
C GLY A 228 -12.55 0.90 -2.23
N LEU A 229 -12.48 1.08 -0.91
CA LEU A 229 -13.53 1.65 -0.11
C LEU A 229 -12.92 2.48 1.01
N MET A 230 -13.43 3.69 1.19
CA MET A 230 -13.14 4.54 2.35
C MET A 230 -14.45 5.05 2.94
N THR A 231 -14.50 5.14 4.27
CA THR A 231 -15.62 5.73 5.00
C THR A 231 -15.11 6.65 6.10
N ASP A 232 -15.85 7.73 6.36
CA ASP A 232 -15.68 8.60 7.53
C ASP A 232 -16.69 8.27 8.66
N GLY A 233 -17.46 7.18 8.52
CA GLY A 233 -18.54 6.80 9.41
C GLY A 233 -19.93 7.34 9.02
N ILE A 234 -20.01 8.29 8.09
CA ILE A 234 -21.27 8.90 7.61
C ILE A 234 -21.46 8.65 6.11
N SER A 235 -20.37 8.83 5.36
CA SER A 235 -20.28 8.71 3.92
C SER A 235 -19.30 7.61 3.53
N VAL A 236 -19.50 7.05 2.34
CA VAL A 236 -18.69 5.97 1.79
C VAL A 236 -18.34 6.32 0.35
N SER A 237 -17.06 6.24 -0.01
CA SER A 237 -16.59 6.38 -1.38
C SER A 237 -15.84 5.12 -1.83
N SER A 238 -16.02 4.78 -3.11
CA SER A 238 -15.38 3.64 -3.78
C SER A 238 -14.59 4.04 -5.03
N ASP A 239 -14.54 5.34 -5.32
CA ASP A 239 -13.83 5.92 -6.44
C ASP A 239 -12.55 6.63 -5.94
N GLY A 240 -11.50 6.66 -6.76
CA GLY A 240 -10.20 7.18 -6.33
C GLY A 240 -10.25 8.65 -5.88
N ASP A 241 -10.99 9.50 -6.58
CA ASP A 241 -11.11 10.92 -6.26
C ASP A 241 -11.93 11.14 -5.00
N GLY A 242 -13.07 10.46 -4.86
CA GLY A 242 -13.90 10.47 -3.68
C GLY A 242 -13.16 9.95 -2.44
N ILE A 243 -12.35 8.91 -2.58
CA ILE A 243 -11.50 8.40 -1.48
C ILE A 243 -10.46 9.46 -1.08
N CYS A 244 -9.80 10.11 -2.04
CA CYS A 244 -8.83 11.18 -1.75
C CYS A 244 -9.49 12.39 -1.09
N ASN A 245 -10.67 12.80 -1.56
CA ASN A 245 -11.42 13.92 -1.00
C ASN A 245 -11.96 13.61 0.39
N LEU A 246 -12.44 12.37 0.62
CA LEU A 246 -12.88 11.91 1.91
C LEU A 246 -11.73 11.86 2.91
N PHE A 247 -10.57 11.36 2.48
CA PHE A 247 -9.33 11.43 3.27
C PHE A 247 -8.96 12.87 3.60
N ALA A 248 -8.99 13.78 2.63
CA ALA A 248 -8.66 15.19 2.84
C ALA A 248 -9.63 15.88 3.81
N SER A 249 -10.93 15.61 3.71
CA SER A 249 -11.97 16.12 4.61
C SER A 249 -11.76 15.63 6.05
N MET A 250 -11.48 14.34 6.22
CA MET A 250 -11.18 13.77 7.52
C MET A 250 -9.89 14.32 8.12
N PHE A 251 -8.87 14.46 7.27
CA PHE A 251 -7.60 15.02 7.67
C PHE A 251 -7.68 16.51 7.98
N SER A 252 -8.61 17.27 7.40
CA SER A 252 -8.79 18.69 7.74
C SER A 252 -9.50 18.88 9.07
N GLN A 253 -10.42 18.00 9.44
CA GLN A 253 -11.11 18.01 10.76
C GLN A 253 -10.15 17.85 11.94
N ALA A 254 -9.00 17.22 11.70
CA ALA A 254 -7.92 17.05 12.65
C ALA A 254 -7.15 18.35 12.99
N TYR A 255 -7.39 19.43 12.24
CA TYR A 255 -6.75 20.73 12.47
C TYR A 255 -7.82 21.77 12.81
N ASP A 256 -7.52 22.61 13.79
CA ASP A 256 -8.36 23.77 14.07
C ASP A 256 -8.36 24.69 12.85
N SER A 257 -9.55 25.19 12.48
CA SER A 257 -9.67 26.24 11.49
C SER A 257 -8.84 27.43 11.95
N ALA A 258 -7.86 27.84 11.14
CA ALA A 258 -7.00 28.97 11.45
C ALA A 258 -7.85 30.20 11.75
N THR A 259 -7.93 30.58 13.03
CA THR A 259 -8.47 31.87 13.42
C THR A 259 -7.56 32.92 12.81
N SER A 260 -8.15 33.81 12.01
CA SER A 260 -7.46 34.83 11.21
C SER A 260 -6.82 35.96 12.03
N ASP A 261 -6.39 35.67 13.25
CA ASP A 261 -5.73 36.59 14.18
C ASP A 261 -4.77 35.82 15.09
N ASP A 262 -3.73 35.20 14.55
CA ASP A 262 -2.60 34.79 15.38
C ASP A 262 -1.26 35.06 14.73
N LYS A 263 -0.55 36.01 15.35
CA LYS A 263 0.88 36.22 15.17
C LYS A 263 1.58 34.89 15.44
N PHE A 264 2.33 34.39 14.45
CA PHE A 264 3.20 33.22 14.56
C PHE A 264 4.02 33.26 15.84
N THR A 265 3.52 32.59 16.87
CA THR A 265 4.29 32.21 18.04
C THR A 265 4.25 30.69 18.03
N LEU A 266 5.38 30.07 17.69
CA LEU A 266 5.57 28.63 17.79
C LEU A 266 5.51 28.24 19.28
N SER A 267 4.29 28.11 19.82
CA SER A 267 4.08 27.42 21.08
C SER A 267 4.07 25.92 20.76
N SER A 268 5.07 25.24 21.31
CA SER A 268 5.30 23.81 21.21
C SER A 268 4.24 23.05 22.04
N GLY A 269 3.02 23.00 21.52
CA GLY A 269 1.90 22.29 22.14
C GLY A 269 1.08 21.58 21.07
N LEU A 270 1.58 20.46 20.56
CA LEU A 270 0.74 19.49 19.86
C LEU A 270 -0.30 18.96 20.86
N ARG A 271 -1.51 19.52 20.84
CA ARG A 271 -2.67 18.89 21.46
C ARG A 271 -3.09 17.74 20.55
N THR A 272 -2.65 16.54 20.89
CA THR A 272 -3.26 15.30 20.40
C THR A 272 -4.60 15.12 21.12
N GLN A 273 -5.61 15.90 20.78
CA GLN A 273 -6.99 15.61 21.15
C GLN A 273 -7.77 15.42 19.85
N ASP A 274 -8.18 14.16 19.66
CA ASP A 274 -9.17 13.68 18.72
C ASP A 274 -8.90 13.92 17.22
N LEU A 275 -7.85 13.26 16.72
CA LEU A 275 -7.83 12.85 15.31
C LEU A 275 -8.91 11.77 15.12
N PRO A 276 -9.94 11.94 14.28
CA PRO A 276 -10.80 10.82 13.93
C PRO A 276 -9.95 9.77 13.20
N ARG A 277 -9.78 8.61 13.85
CA ARG A 277 -8.91 7.54 13.34
C ARG A 277 -9.58 6.78 12.20
N TYR A 278 -8.73 6.50 11.22
CA TYR A 278 -8.96 5.81 9.96
C TYR A 278 -9.47 4.38 10.12
N TYR A 279 -10.35 3.94 9.22
CA TYR A 279 -10.55 2.53 8.91
C TYR A 279 -10.25 2.31 7.44
N TYR A 280 -9.14 1.65 7.13
CA TYR A 280 -8.98 0.96 5.87
C TYR A 280 -9.59 -0.42 6.03
N LEU A 281 -10.64 -0.73 5.26
CA LEU A 281 -11.20 -2.07 5.18
C LEU A 281 -10.21 -2.99 4.43
N GLY A 282 -9.19 -3.43 5.15
CA GLY A 282 -8.06 -4.22 4.67
C GLY A 282 -6.90 -4.33 5.66
N ASP A 283 -6.84 -3.45 6.67
CA ASP A 283 -5.74 -3.42 7.65
C ASP A 283 -6.04 -4.19 8.95
N ILE A 284 -6.80 -5.29 8.90
CA ILE A 284 -6.98 -6.13 10.09
C ILE A 284 -6.92 -7.62 9.68
N LEU A 285 -5.79 -8.24 10.07
CA LEU A 285 -5.51 -9.68 10.20
C LEU A 285 -4.91 -10.41 8.97
N ARG A 286 -3.58 -10.38 8.90
CA ARG A 286 -2.79 -11.53 8.42
C ARG A 286 -2.13 -12.19 9.63
N ILE A 287 -2.88 -13.02 10.35
CA ILE A 287 -2.29 -13.96 11.32
C ILE A 287 -1.56 -15.04 10.50
N LYS A 288 -0.28 -15.24 10.79
CA LYS A 288 0.49 -16.40 10.33
C LYS A 288 0.17 -17.62 11.18
#